data_AF-A0A812ATX9-F1
#
_entry.id   AF-A0A812ATX9-F1
#
_cell.length_a   1.000
_cell.length_b   1.000
_cell.length_c   1.000
_cell.angle_alpha   90.00
_cell.angle_beta   90.00
_cell.angle_gamma   90.00
#
_symmetry.space_group_name_H-M   'P 1'
#
loop_
_entity.id
_entity.type
_entity.pdbx_description
1 polymer ?
#
loop_
_entity_poly.entity_id
_entity_poly.type
_entity_poly.pdbx_seq_one_letter_code
_entity_poly.pdbx_strand_id
1 'polypeptide(L)'
;MTFFLHHTDYVSLSIYLSIYLSIYLSIYLISASLSLTIYSIMPPMQTKISLRLSRIASSSAARLSMESAAARTEWFASAVSTMSARRTRLSVEERSLQNSQDAVRVARLRASLSPAQKTLHRLRDATAKTCFRDLESPEQTTSRRLRNTRATAASRASEQPQETAHRRFRNALSTASARALESNTQTTVRHIRNDRSTASARAAENSEVRRQRLENISQHRASLNGVTSPSASFWSKAAYNYDCTVNYSARRDVQIGAMDKVFTFCNAKKWAGEQPGLCCSLL
;
A
#
# COMPACT_ATOMS: atom_id res chain seq x y z
N MET A 1 -5.53 8.07 -86.43
CA MET A 1 -6.58 7.19 -85.89
C MET A 1 -6.62 7.35 -84.36
N THR A 2 -6.89 8.56 -83.85
CA THR A 2 -6.79 8.91 -82.41
C THR A 2 -7.74 10.04 -81.98
N PHE A 3 -8.80 10.34 -82.76
CA PHE A 3 -9.77 11.40 -82.43
C PHE A 3 -11.15 10.88 -81.98
N PHE A 4 -11.40 9.57 -82.04
CA PHE A 4 -12.71 8.99 -81.69
C PHE A 4 -12.82 8.44 -80.26
N LEU A 5 -11.71 8.36 -79.51
CA LEU A 5 -11.72 7.79 -78.15
C LEU A 5 -12.00 8.82 -77.05
N HIS A 6 -11.87 10.12 -77.30
CA HIS A 6 -12.06 11.14 -76.26
C HIS A 6 -13.52 11.58 -76.06
N HIS A 7 -14.41 11.34 -77.03
CA HIS A 7 -15.78 11.85 -76.99
C HIS A 7 -16.75 10.90 -76.26
N THR A 8 -16.45 9.61 -76.21
CA THR A 8 -17.23 8.58 -75.49
C THR A 8 -17.04 8.68 -73.98
N ASP A 9 -15.82 9.00 -73.54
CA ASP A 9 -15.49 9.08 -72.11
C ASP A 9 -16.16 10.29 -71.44
N TYR A 10 -16.33 11.39 -72.18
CA TYR A 10 -16.98 12.60 -71.67
C TYR A 10 -18.50 12.42 -71.46
N VAL A 11 -19.16 11.71 -72.38
CA VAL A 11 -20.60 11.41 -72.27
C VAL A 11 -20.84 10.44 -71.11
N SER A 12 -19.98 9.42 -70.97
CA SER A 12 -20.10 8.46 -69.88
C SER A 12 -19.85 9.10 -68.51
N LEU A 13 -18.90 10.03 -68.40
CA LEU A 13 -18.62 10.77 -67.17
C LEU A 13 -19.77 11.73 -66.81
N SER A 14 -20.34 12.43 -67.79
CA SER A 14 -21.47 13.35 -67.57
C SER A 14 -22.72 12.60 -67.07
N ILE A 15 -23.03 11.46 -67.68
CA ILE A 15 -24.14 10.61 -67.25
C ILE A 15 -23.89 10.08 -65.83
N TYR A 16 -22.68 9.58 -65.54
CA TYR A 16 -22.33 9.09 -64.21
C TYR A 16 -22.44 10.18 -63.13
N LEU A 17 -21.96 11.39 -63.41
CA LEU A 17 -22.02 12.52 -62.48
C LEU A 17 -23.47 12.95 -62.22
N SER A 18 -24.32 12.95 -63.25
CA SER A 18 -25.74 13.32 -63.13
C SER A 18 -26.52 12.34 -62.23
N ILE A 19 -26.28 11.03 -62.40
CA ILE A 19 -26.90 9.97 -61.60
C ILE A 19 -26.41 10.05 -60.15
N TYR A 20 -25.11 10.26 -59.95
CA TYR A 20 -24.54 10.39 -58.61
C TYR A 20 -25.13 11.61 -57.86
N LEU A 21 -25.23 12.77 -58.53
CA LEU A 21 -25.82 13.96 -57.93
C LEU A 21 -27.31 13.77 -57.60
N SER A 22 -28.08 13.12 -58.48
CA SER A 22 -29.52 12.93 -58.25
C SER A 22 -29.77 12.00 -57.06
N ILE A 23 -28.98 10.94 -56.93
CA ILE A 23 -29.05 10.01 -55.80
C ILE A 23 -28.68 10.74 -54.51
N TYR A 24 -27.57 11.50 -54.50
CA TYR A 24 -27.14 12.23 -53.31
C TYR A 24 -28.18 13.26 -52.85
N LEU A 25 -28.78 14.00 -53.80
CA LEU A 25 -29.81 14.98 -53.52
C LEU A 25 -31.09 14.32 -52.99
N SER A 26 -31.49 13.17 -53.54
CA SER A 26 -32.66 12.42 -53.07
C SER A 26 -32.48 11.91 -51.63
N ILE A 27 -31.30 11.38 -51.28
CA ILE A 27 -30.96 10.93 -49.92
C ILE A 27 -30.97 12.12 -48.95
N TYR A 28 -30.43 13.27 -49.37
CA TYR A 28 -30.45 14.48 -48.56
C TYR A 28 -31.88 14.97 -48.31
N LEU A 29 -32.73 15.00 -49.33
CA LEU A 29 -34.13 15.41 -49.20
C LEU A 29 -34.93 14.43 -48.33
N ILE A 30 -34.75 13.12 -48.51
CA ILE A 30 -35.41 12.10 -47.67
C ILE A 30 -34.96 12.22 -46.22
N SER A 31 -33.66 12.42 -45.96
CA SER A 31 -33.15 12.58 -44.59
C SER A 31 -33.62 13.89 -43.94
N ALA A 32 -33.72 14.98 -44.68
CA ALA A 32 -34.30 16.24 -44.21
C ALA A 32 -35.80 16.10 -43.90
N SER A 33 -36.57 15.45 -44.78
CA SER A 33 -37.99 15.17 -44.56
C SER A 33 -38.21 14.25 -43.35
N LEU A 34 -37.44 13.16 -43.22
CA LEU A 34 -37.48 12.28 -42.05
C LEU A 34 -37.14 13.04 -40.77
N SER A 35 -36.12 13.90 -40.79
CA SER A 35 -35.75 14.74 -39.66
C SER A 35 -36.88 15.67 -39.26
N LEU A 36 -37.55 16.31 -40.24
CA LEU A 36 -38.69 17.20 -40.01
C LEU A 36 -39.91 16.44 -39.45
N THR A 37 -40.16 15.24 -39.96
CA THR A 37 -41.29 14.40 -39.55
C THR A 37 -41.08 13.84 -38.13
N ILE A 38 -39.86 13.40 -37.81
CA ILE A 38 -39.46 13.02 -36.45
C ILE A 38 -39.58 14.22 -35.50
N TYR A 39 -39.22 15.43 -35.96
CA TYR A 39 -39.38 16.66 -35.18
C TYR A 39 -40.85 17.01 -34.91
N SER A 40 -41.77 16.72 -35.83
CA SER A 40 -43.22 16.97 -35.66
C SER A 40 -43.94 15.93 -34.79
N ILE A 41 -43.47 14.68 -34.73
CA ILE A 41 -44.16 13.59 -34.00
C ILE A 41 -43.84 13.57 -32.48
N MET A 42 -42.86 14.35 -32.00
CA MET A 42 -42.52 14.45 -30.56
C MET A 42 -42.81 15.83 -29.89
N PRO A 43 -44.07 16.34 -29.87
CA PRO A 43 -44.40 17.61 -29.25
C PRO A 43 -44.24 17.69 -27.71
N PRO A 44 -44.46 16.64 -26.87
CA PRO A 44 -44.43 16.82 -25.41
C PRO A 44 -43.01 16.92 -24.81
N MET A 45 -41.98 16.49 -25.54
CA MET A 45 -40.57 16.67 -25.16
C MET A 45 -40.05 18.05 -25.54
N GLN A 46 -40.54 18.62 -26.65
CA GLN A 46 -40.11 19.94 -27.12
C GLN A 46 -40.49 21.05 -26.17
N THR A 47 -41.73 21.11 -25.66
CA THR A 47 -42.17 22.20 -24.77
C THR A 47 -41.35 22.28 -23.49
N LYS A 48 -40.98 21.14 -22.89
CA LYS A 48 -40.15 21.10 -21.68
C LYS A 48 -38.70 21.47 -21.96
N ILE A 49 -38.16 21.05 -23.09
CA ILE A 49 -36.79 21.38 -23.50
C ILE A 49 -36.70 22.86 -23.91
N SER A 50 -37.65 23.36 -24.70
CA SER A 50 -37.71 24.76 -25.13
C SER A 50 -37.98 25.73 -23.98
N LEU A 51 -38.84 25.37 -23.00
CA LEU A 51 -39.01 26.16 -21.77
C LEU A 51 -37.75 26.16 -20.88
N ARG A 52 -37.00 25.05 -20.85
CA ARG A 52 -35.73 25.00 -20.13
C ARG A 52 -34.65 25.81 -20.84
N LEU A 53 -34.55 25.68 -22.16
CA LEU A 53 -33.60 26.43 -22.97
C LEU A 53 -33.91 27.93 -22.98
N SER A 54 -35.18 28.34 -23.03
CA SER A 54 -35.55 29.75 -22.91
C SER A 54 -35.22 30.30 -21.52
N ARG A 55 -35.50 29.55 -20.45
CA ARG A 55 -35.12 29.95 -19.08
C ARG A 55 -33.60 30.02 -18.89
N ILE A 56 -32.84 29.11 -19.50
CA ILE A 56 -31.38 29.13 -19.53
C ILE A 56 -30.90 30.33 -20.36
N ALA A 57 -31.49 30.60 -21.52
CA ALA A 57 -31.14 31.73 -22.38
C ALA A 57 -31.44 33.07 -21.69
N SER A 58 -32.58 33.23 -21.03
CA SER A 58 -32.93 34.44 -20.28
C SER A 58 -32.00 34.66 -19.08
N SER A 59 -31.62 33.60 -18.36
CA SER A 59 -30.66 33.70 -17.26
C SER A 59 -29.22 33.94 -17.74
N SER A 60 -28.87 33.46 -18.93
CA SER A 60 -27.58 33.73 -19.58
C SER A 60 -27.51 35.16 -20.12
N ALA A 61 -28.58 35.64 -20.75
CA ALA A 61 -28.71 37.01 -21.23
C ALA A 61 -28.71 38.02 -20.08
N ALA A 62 -29.42 37.74 -18.98
CA ALA A 62 -29.35 38.54 -17.76
C ALA A 62 -27.94 38.57 -17.16
N ARG A 63 -27.15 37.48 -17.30
CA ARG A 63 -25.75 37.42 -16.84
C ARG A 63 -24.79 38.19 -17.76
N LEU A 64 -25.10 38.28 -19.06
CA LEU A 64 -24.33 39.01 -20.06
C LEU A 64 -24.66 40.51 -20.10
N SER A 65 -25.87 40.93 -19.71
CA SER A 65 -26.25 42.36 -19.64
C SER A 65 -25.75 43.06 -18.36
N MET A 66 -25.10 42.34 -17.44
CA MET A 66 -24.48 42.96 -16.27
C MET A 66 -23.08 43.45 -16.65
N GLU A 67 -22.98 44.71 -17.09
CA GLU A 67 -21.74 45.30 -17.60
C GLU A 67 -20.66 45.43 -16.49
N SER A 68 -21.04 45.73 -15.24
CA SER A 68 -20.10 45.91 -14.14
C SER A 68 -19.85 44.64 -13.32
N ALA A 69 -18.60 44.48 -12.84
CA ALA A 69 -18.24 43.40 -11.92
C ALA A 69 -19.04 43.46 -10.60
N ALA A 70 -19.34 44.67 -10.12
CA ALA A 70 -20.12 44.90 -8.91
C ALA A 70 -21.57 44.37 -9.02
N ALA A 71 -22.24 44.65 -10.15
CA ALA A 71 -23.60 44.17 -10.39
C ALA A 71 -23.63 42.62 -10.46
N ARG A 72 -22.61 42.00 -11.06
CA ARG A 72 -22.47 40.54 -11.07
C ARG A 72 -22.30 39.98 -9.65
N THR A 73 -21.46 40.59 -8.81
CA THR A 73 -21.26 40.13 -7.43
C THR A 73 -22.51 40.26 -6.57
N GLU A 74 -23.27 41.35 -6.71
CA GLU A 74 -24.52 41.56 -5.98
C GLU A 74 -25.60 40.55 -6.39
N TRP A 75 -25.72 40.28 -7.70
CA TRP A 75 -26.63 39.24 -8.18
C TRP A 75 -26.26 37.86 -7.65
N PHE A 76 -24.98 37.49 -7.66
CA PHE A 76 -24.53 36.23 -7.07
C PHE A 76 -24.81 36.17 -5.56
N ALA A 77 -24.57 37.25 -4.83
CA ALA A 77 -24.85 37.33 -3.40
C ALA A 77 -26.35 37.14 -3.11
N SER A 78 -27.21 37.82 -3.87
CA SER A 78 -28.67 37.69 -3.79
C SER A 78 -29.15 36.27 -4.12
N ALA A 79 -28.60 35.66 -5.18
CA ALA A 79 -28.90 34.29 -5.55
C ALA A 79 -28.48 33.29 -4.46
N VAL A 80 -27.29 33.45 -3.88
CA VAL A 80 -26.79 32.61 -2.78
C VAL A 80 -27.67 32.77 -1.53
N SER A 81 -28.05 33.99 -1.16
CA SER A 81 -28.99 34.25 -0.05
C SER A 81 -30.36 33.63 -0.27
N THR A 82 -30.88 33.70 -1.51
CA THR A 82 -32.16 33.07 -1.84
C THR A 82 -32.06 31.54 -1.75
N MET A 83 -30.97 30.96 -2.23
CA MET A 83 -30.73 29.52 -2.14
C MET A 83 -30.52 29.04 -0.70
N SER A 84 -29.81 29.81 0.13
CA SER A 84 -29.60 29.47 1.54
C SER A 84 -30.91 29.54 2.33
N ALA A 85 -31.72 30.59 2.13
CA ALA A 85 -33.04 30.73 2.72
C ALA A 85 -34.00 29.61 2.30
N ARG A 86 -33.92 29.15 1.04
CA ARG A 86 -34.67 27.97 0.60
C ARG A 86 -34.20 26.71 1.33
N ARG A 87 -32.89 26.53 1.49
CA ARG A 87 -32.30 25.34 2.13
C ARG A 87 -32.64 25.25 3.63
N THR A 88 -32.75 26.38 4.32
CA THR A 88 -33.13 26.41 5.75
C THR A 88 -34.62 26.12 5.96
N ARG A 89 -35.47 26.41 4.97
CA ARG A 89 -36.92 26.11 5.01
C ARG A 89 -37.27 24.65 4.68
N LEU A 90 -36.33 23.87 4.13
CA LEU A 90 -36.56 22.45 3.83
C LEU A 90 -36.66 21.64 5.12
N SER A 91 -37.64 20.74 5.16
CA SER A 91 -37.76 19.74 6.21
C SER A 91 -36.56 18.78 6.19
N VAL A 92 -36.38 18.03 7.28
CA VAL A 92 -35.31 17.02 7.37
C VAL A 92 -35.48 15.94 6.29
N GLU A 93 -36.72 15.54 6.01
CA GLU A 93 -37.05 14.52 5.02
C GLU A 93 -36.81 15.01 3.59
N GLU A 94 -37.24 16.23 3.26
CA GLU A 94 -36.98 16.85 1.96
C GLU A 94 -35.48 17.03 1.70
N ARG A 95 -34.73 17.41 2.74
CA ARG A 95 -33.28 17.54 2.68
C ARG A 95 -32.60 16.18 2.45
N SER A 96 -33.09 15.13 3.11
CA SER A 96 -32.60 13.76 2.92
C SER A 96 -32.85 13.28 1.48
N LEU A 97 -34.07 13.48 0.97
CA LEU A 97 -34.43 13.14 -0.41
C LEU A 97 -33.57 13.89 -1.41
N GLN A 98 -33.42 15.21 -1.25
CA GLN A 98 -32.57 16.02 -2.13
C GLN A 98 -31.10 15.54 -2.11
N ASN A 99 -30.55 15.27 -0.93
CA ASN A 99 -29.18 14.73 -0.80
C ASN A 99 -29.04 13.37 -1.49
N SER A 100 -30.03 12.49 -1.37
CA SER A 100 -30.02 11.18 -2.03
C SER A 100 -30.03 11.30 -3.55
N GLN A 101 -30.86 12.20 -4.09
CA GLN A 101 -30.94 12.46 -5.53
C GLN A 101 -29.64 13.07 -6.06
N ASP A 102 -29.05 14.00 -5.31
CA ASP A 102 -27.77 14.61 -5.65
C ASP A 102 -26.63 13.59 -5.60
N ALA A 103 -26.61 12.70 -4.62
CA ALA A 103 -25.64 11.60 -4.52
C ALA A 103 -25.75 10.67 -5.75
N VAL A 104 -26.97 10.29 -6.15
CA VAL A 104 -27.20 9.47 -7.35
C VAL A 104 -26.74 10.20 -8.61
N ARG A 105 -27.02 11.51 -8.73
CA ARG A 105 -26.58 12.31 -9.89
C ARG A 105 -25.05 12.35 -9.97
N VAL A 106 -24.37 12.62 -8.86
CA VAL A 106 -22.90 12.66 -8.79
C VAL A 106 -22.31 11.29 -9.08
N ALA A 107 -22.91 10.20 -8.59
CA ALA A 107 -22.45 8.84 -8.87
C ALA A 107 -22.51 8.52 -10.37
N ARG A 108 -23.60 8.87 -11.05
CA ARG A 108 -23.72 8.69 -12.52
C ARG A 108 -22.66 9.49 -13.28
N LEU A 109 -22.47 10.76 -12.91
CA LEU A 109 -21.44 11.61 -13.53
C LEU A 109 -20.04 11.03 -13.34
N ARG A 110 -19.72 10.52 -12.14
CA ARG A 110 -18.43 9.88 -11.84
C ARG A 110 -18.24 8.57 -12.61
N ALA A 111 -19.32 7.79 -12.80
CA ALA A 111 -19.28 6.57 -13.57
C ALA A 111 -18.94 6.83 -15.05
N SER A 112 -19.49 7.92 -15.62
CA SER A 112 -19.24 8.32 -17.01
C SER A 112 -17.87 8.97 -17.26
N LEU A 113 -17.07 9.23 -16.23
CA LEU A 113 -15.74 9.84 -16.42
C LEU A 113 -14.77 8.89 -17.11
N SER A 114 -13.99 9.42 -18.03
CA SER A 114 -12.85 8.71 -18.63
C SER A 114 -11.76 8.43 -17.59
N PRO A 115 -10.87 7.44 -17.82
CA PRO A 115 -9.74 7.18 -16.93
C PRO A 115 -8.86 8.42 -16.67
N ALA A 116 -8.61 9.23 -17.71
CA ALA A 116 -7.84 10.47 -17.58
C ALA A 116 -8.54 11.49 -16.67
N GLN A 117 -9.85 11.68 -16.84
CA GLN A 117 -10.65 12.56 -15.99
C GLN A 117 -10.72 12.07 -14.53
N LYS A 118 -10.83 10.76 -14.31
CA LYS A 118 -10.77 10.16 -12.96
C LYS A 118 -9.43 10.43 -12.29
N THR A 119 -8.33 10.35 -13.04
CA THR A 119 -6.99 10.68 -12.53
C THR A 119 -6.87 12.17 -12.19
N LEU A 120 -7.32 13.07 -13.07
CA LEU A 120 -7.36 14.51 -12.78
C LEU A 120 -8.19 14.83 -11.54
N HIS A 121 -9.36 14.21 -11.37
CA HIS A 121 -10.19 14.39 -10.19
C HIS A 121 -9.47 13.94 -8.92
N ARG A 122 -8.80 12.77 -8.94
CA ARG A 122 -8.02 12.26 -7.80
C ARG A 122 -6.85 13.18 -7.44
N LEU A 123 -6.15 13.71 -8.45
CA LEU A 123 -5.06 14.66 -8.24
C LEU A 123 -5.58 15.94 -7.58
N ARG A 124 -6.67 16.51 -8.10
CA ARG A 124 -7.29 17.71 -7.52
C ARG A 124 -7.73 17.49 -6.07
N ASP A 125 -8.35 16.34 -5.78
CA ASP A 125 -8.76 16.01 -4.40
C ASP A 125 -7.55 15.83 -3.47
N ALA A 126 -6.47 15.22 -3.98
CA ALA A 126 -5.23 15.07 -3.22
C ALA A 126 -4.61 16.44 -2.91
N THR A 127 -4.50 17.33 -3.90
CA THR A 127 -3.98 18.70 -3.73
C THR A 127 -4.84 19.53 -2.78
N ALA A 128 -6.17 19.45 -2.89
CA ALA A 128 -7.05 20.13 -1.95
C ALA A 128 -6.84 19.60 -0.52
N LYS A 129 -6.72 18.28 -0.36
CA LYS A 129 -6.48 17.64 0.94
C LYS A 129 -5.12 18.01 1.55
N THR A 130 -4.07 18.15 0.74
CA THR A 130 -2.76 18.62 1.24
C THR A 130 -2.86 20.08 1.68
N CYS A 131 -3.44 20.95 0.86
CA CYS A 131 -3.65 22.36 1.21
C CYS A 131 -4.45 22.51 2.52
N PHE A 132 -5.53 21.75 2.70
CA PHE A 132 -6.27 21.75 3.97
C PHE A 132 -5.43 21.27 5.15
N ARG A 133 -4.54 20.28 4.97
CA ARG A 133 -3.64 19.80 6.02
C ARG A 133 -2.58 20.81 6.40
N ASP A 134 -2.07 21.58 5.44
CA ASP A 134 -1.06 22.60 5.67
C ASP A 134 -1.63 23.78 6.47
N LEU A 135 -2.96 23.98 6.39
CA LEU A 135 -3.71 24.98 7.15
C LEU A 135 -4.30 24.44 8.47
N GLU A 136 -4.08 23.16 8.82
CA GLU A 136 -4.61 22.59 10.06
C GLU A 136 -3.92 23.21 11.28
N SER A 137 -4.71 23.61 12.28
CA SER A 137 -4.16 23.95 13.60
C SER A 137 -3.54 22.71 14.28
N PRO A 138 -2.69 22.90 15.30
CA PRO A 138 -2.19 21.78 16.11
C PRO A 138 -3.31 20.90 16.69
N GLU A 139 -4.39 21.49 17.19
CA GLU A 139 -5.55 20.79 17.77
C GLU A 139 -6.34 20.00 16.71
N GLN A 140 -6.49 20.56 15.52
CA GLN A 140 -7.11 19.87 14.40
C GLN A 140 -6.26 18.67 13.95
N THR A 141 -4.94 18.87 13.90
CA THR A 141 -3.96 17.82 13.58
C THR A 141 -4.02 16.68 14.59
N THR A 142 -4.03 16.98 15.89
CA THR A 142 -4.12 15.96 16.96
C THR A 142 -5.45 15.21 16.88
N SER A 143 -6.56 15.93 16.73
CA SER A 143 -7.90 15.34 16.58
C SER A 143 -8.00 14.41 15.37
N ARG A 144 -7.43 14.80 14.22
CA ARG A 144 -7.36 13.95 13.03
C ARG A 144 -6.48 12.73 13.24
N ARG A 145 -5.29 12.89 13.83
CA ARG A 145 -4.39 11.77 14.14
C ARG A 145 -5.05 10.78 15.09
N LEU A 146 -5.74 11.27 16.12
CA LEU A 146 -6.48 10.43 17.06
C LEU A 146 -7.59 9.62 16.38
N ARG A 147 -8.38 10.25 15.49
CA ARG A 147 -9.39 9.54 14.69
C ARG A 147 -8.76 8.45 13.82
N ASN A 148 -7.65 8.75 13.15
CA ASN A 148 -6.93 7.77 12.33
C ASN A 148 -6.37 6.60 13.16
N THR A 149 -5.81 6.88 14.34
CA THR A 149 -5.30 5.85 15.25
C THR A 149 -6.43 4.95 15.72
N ARG A 150 -7.58 5.51 16.11
CA ARG A 150 -8.77 4.75 16.52
C ARG A 150 -9.29 3.87 15.38
N ALA A 151 -9.42 4.42 14.17
CA ALA A 151 -9.86 3.65 13.01
C ALA A 151 -8.89 2.50 12.68
N THR A 152 -7.59 2.76 12.76
CA THR A 152 -6.56 1.73 12.54
C THR A 152 -6.60 0.65 13.62
N ALA A 153 -6.79 1.03 14.89
CA ALA A 153 -6.91 0.08 15.98
C ALA A 153 -8.17 -0.79 15.84
N ALA A 154 -9.32 -0.19 15.49
CA ALA A 154 -10.56 -0.91 15.24
C ALA A 154 -10.40 -1.90 14.07
N SER A 155 -9.82 -1.45 12.95
CA SER A 155 -9.54 -2.32 11.80
C SER A 155 -8.62 -3.49 12.17
N ARG A 156 -7.58 -3.26 12.99
CA ARG A 156 -6.68 -4.32 13.46
C ARG A 156 -7.34 -5.28 14.43
N ALA A 157 -8.28 -4.81 15.25
CA ALA A 157 -9.03 -5.66 16.18
C ALA A 157 -9.99 -6.61 15.43
N SER A 158 -10.45 -6.22 14.25
CA SER A 158 -11.28 -7.06 13.38
C SER A 158 -10.48 -7.93 12.39
N GLU A 159 -9.14 -7.83 12.35
CA GLU A 159 -8.32 -8.65 11.43
C GLU A 159 -8.43 -10.14 11.78
N GLN A 160 -8.65 -10.96 10.76
CA GLN A 160 -8.56 -12.41 10.92
C GLN A 160 -7.08 -12.85 11.08
N PRO A 161 -6.81 -14.06 11.63
CA PRO A 161 -5.44 -14.53 11.81
C PRO A 161 -4.61 -14.54 10.52
N GLN A 162 -5.20 -14.90 9.38
CA GLN A 162 -4.54 -14.93 8.07
C GLN A 162 -4.18 -13.51 7.60
N GLU A 163 -5.06 -12.52 7.80
CA GLU A 163 -4.81 -11.12 7.45
C GLU A 163 -3.69 -10.54 8.33
N THR A 164 -3.72 -10.86 9.63
CA THR A 164 -2.65 -10.49 10.57
C THR A 164 -1.32 -11.08 10.14
N ALA A 165 -1.28 -12.36 9.74
CA ALA A 165 -0.08 -13.03 9.26
C ALA A 165 0.44 -12.38 7.97
N HIS A 166 -0.45 -12.11 7.01
CA HIS A 166 -0.08 -11.44 5.76
C HIS A 166 0.50 -10.04 5.99
N ARG A 167 -0.12 -9.24 6.86
CA ARG A 167 0.40 -7.91 7.23
C ARG A 167 1.76 -8.00 7.92
N ARG A 168 1.95 -8.95 8.86
CA ARG A 168 3.23 -9.17 9.52
C ARG A 168 4.32 -9.60 8.53
N PHE A 169 3.99 -10.48 7.59
CA PHE A 169 4.89 -10.92 6.53
C PHE A 169 5.33 -9.75 5.65
N ARG A 170 4.37 -8.94 5.16
CA ARG A 170 4.68 -7.75 4.36
C ARG A 170 5.56 -6.74 5.11
N ASN A 171 5.30 -6.51 6.39
CA ASN A 171 6.11 -5.63 7.22
C ASN A 171 7.54 -6.18 7.42
N ALA A 172 7.67 -7.49 7.63
CA ALA A 172 8.98 -8.14 7.75
C ALA A 172 9.79 -8.01 6.46
N LEU A 173 9.18 -8.27 5.29
CA LEU A 173 9.82 -8.07 3.99
C LEU A 173 10.26 -6.62 3.79
N SER A 174 9.37 -5.65 4.01
CA SER A 174 9.71 -4.23 3.87
C SER A 174 10.87 -3.82 4.79
N THR A 175 10.91 -4.35 6.01
CA THR A 175 11.99 -4.09 6.97
C THR A 175 13.30 -4.73 6.52
N ALA A 176 13.26 -5.96 6.02
CA ALA A 176 14.43 -6.66 5.51
C ALA A 176 15.02 -5.94 4.27
N SER A 177 14.17 -5.53 3.33
CA SER A 177 14.60 -4.75 2.16
C SER A 177 15.20 -3.41 2.55
N ALA A 178 14.60 -2.69 3.51
CA ALA A 178 15.16 -1.43 4.00
C ALA A 178 16.54 -1.64 4.65
N ARG A 179 16.70 -2.70 5.47
CA ARG A 179 17.98 -3.05 6.10
C ARG A 179 19.06 -3.45 5.10
N ALA A 180 18.70 -4.14 4.02
CA ALA A 180 19.65 -4.52 2.98
C ALA A 180 20.24 -3.30 2.23
N LEU A 181 19.52 -2.18 2.24
CA LEU A 181 19.95 -0.92 1.62
C LEU A 181 20.54 0.08 2.64
N GLU A 182 20.64 -0.28 3.92
CA GLU A 182 21.22 0.60 4.94
C GLU A 182 22.71 0.83 4.67
N SER A 183 23.14 2.09 4.76
CA SER A 183 24.57 2.40 4.81
C SER A 183 25.19 1.96 6.15
N ASN A 184 26.52 1.90 6.20
CA ASN A 184 27.22 1.59 7.45
C ASN A 184 26.93 2.63 8.55
N THR A 185 26.79 3.91 8.19
CA THR A 185 26.44 4.97 9.16
C THR A 185 25.01 4.81 9.69
N GLN A 186 24.05 4.49 8.84
CA GLN A 186 22.66 4.21 9.24
C GLN A 186 22.59 2.98 10.15
N THR A 187 23.34 1.93 9.81
CA THR A 187 23.48 0.71 10.61
C THR A 187 23.99 1.04 12.01
N THR A 188 25.10 1.77 12.13
CA THR A 188 25.68 2.17 13.42
C THR A 188 24.70 3.01 14.25
N VAL A 189 24.04 4.00 13.65
CA VAL A 189 23.04 4.81 14.35
C VAL A 189 21.87 3.96 14.87
N ARG A 190 21.41 2.98 14.07
CA ARG A 190 20.37 2.04 14.49
C ARG A 190 20.83 1.17 15.67
N HIS A 191 22.05 0.66 15.64
CA HIS A 191 22.61 -0.12 16.76
C HIS A 191 22.70 0.71 18.04
N ILE A 192 23.27 1.92 17.97
CA ILE A 192 23.35 2.84 19.12
C ILE A 192 21.95 3.12 19.71
N ARG A 193 20.96 3.39 18.84
CA ARG A 193 19.58 3.61 19.29
C ARG A 193 19.00 2.38 19.97
N ASN A 194 19.23 1.19 19.41
CA ASN A 194 18.74 -0.06 19.97
C ASN A 194 19.38 -0.37 21.34
N ASP A 195 20.69 -0.13 21.47
CA ASP A 195 21.43 -0.35 22.72
C ASP A 195 20.94 0.61 23.80
N ARG A 196 20.74 1.90 23.47
CA ARG A 196 20.17 2.89 24.38
C ARG A 196 18.75 2.51 24.82
N SER A 197 17.90 2.09 23.88
CA SER A 197 16.54 1.65 24.18
C SER A 197 16.55 0.42 25.09
N THR A 198 17.45 -0.53 24.85
CA THR A 198 17.59 -1.74 25.65
C THR A 198 18.09 -1.43 27.05
N ALA A 199 19.08 -0.54 27.19
CA ALA A 199 19.59 -0.10 28.48
C ALA A 199 18.51 0.63 29.30
N SER A 200 17.75 1.52 28.66
CA SER A 200 16.63 2.22 29.31
C SER A 200 15.53 1.26 29.75
N ALA A 201 15.16 0.30 28.91
CA ALA A 201 14.19 -0.73 29.28
C ALA A 201 14.66 -1.54 30.49
N ARG A 202 15.94 -1.96 30.52
CA ARG A 202 16.54 -2.72 31.64
C ARG A 202 16.61 -1.92 32.94
N ALA A 203 16.84 -0.61 32.86
CA ALA A 203 16.83 0.28 34.02
C ALA A 203 15.42 0.44 34.60
N ALA A 204 14.40 0.43 33.75
CA ALA A 204 12.98 0.50 34.15
C ALA A 204 12.39 -0.86 34.57
N GLU A 205 13.12 -1.97 34.43
CA GLU A 205 12.65 -3.30 34.84
C GLU A 205 12.39 -3.34 36.36
N ASN A 206 11.21 -3.83 36.73
CA ASN A 206 10.95 -4.24 38.11
C ASN A 206 11.68 -5.55 38.45
N SER A 207 11.68 -5.94 39.74
CA SER A 207 12.40 -7.11 40.23
C SER A 207 11.95 -8.42 39.56
N GLU A 208 10.65 -8.58 39.35
CA GLU A 208 10.08 -9.81 38.79
C GLU A 208 10.45 -10.00 37.31
N VAL A 209 10.30 -8.94 36.50
CA VAL A 209 10.71 -8.95 35.09
C VAL A 209 12.22 -9.21 34.96
N ARG A 210 13.02 -8.60 35.84
CA ARG A 210 14.47 -8.83 35.89
C ARG A 210 14.80 -10.30 36.20
N ARG A 211 14.14 -10.88 37.21
CA ARG A 211 14.32 -12.28 37.61
C ARG A 211 13.97 -13.22 36.46
N GLN A 212 12.80 -13.04 35.85
CA GLN A 212 12.35 -13.85 34.71
C GLN A 212 13.30 -13.75 33.52
N ARG A 213 13.82 -12.55 33.21
CA ARG A 213 14.83 -12.38 32.15
C ARG A 213 16.12 -13.16 32.45
N LEU A 214 16.63 -13.09 33.68
CA LEU A 214 17.85 -13.81 34.07
C LEU A 214 17.65 -15.32 34.04
N GLU A 215 16.47 -15.80 34.46
CA GLU A 215 16.09 -17.21 34.37
C GLU A 215 15.98 -17.69 32.92
N ASN A 216 15.36 -16.92 32.03
CA ASN A 216 15.32 -17.26 30.61
C ASN A 216 16.73 -17.31 29.99
N ILE A 217 17.62 -16.40 30.39
CA ILE A 217 19.03 -16.42 29.95
C ILE A 217 19.74 -17.67 30.49
N SER A 218 19.53 -18.04 31.76
CA SER A 218 20.17 -19.22 32.34
C SER A 218 19.67 -20.52 31.70
N GLN A 219 18.36 -20.65 31.50
CA GLN A 219 17.76 -21.80 30.80
C GLN A 219 18.25 -21.90 29.36
N HIS A 220 18.29 -20.77 28.64
CA HIS A 220 18.81 -20.77 27.27
C HIS A 220 20.29 -21.19 27.23
N ARG A 221 21.12 -20.66 28.13
CA ARG A 221 22.52 -21.10 28.26
C ARG A 221 22.65 -22.58 28.64
N ALA A 222 21.81 -23.08 29.55
CA ALA A 222 21.79 -24.49 29.92
C ALA A 222 21.40 -25.38 28.72
N SER A 223 20.42 -24.97 27.92
CA SER A 223 20.01 -25.68 26.70
C SER A 223 21.13 -25.74 25.65
N LEU A 224 21.91 -24.66 25.52
CA LEU A 224 23.07 -24.64 24.63
C LEU A 224 24.24 -25.45 25.20
N ASN A 225 24.47 -25.40 26.51
CA ASN A 225 25.53 -26.16 27.18
C ASN A 225 25.28 -27.68 27.16
N GLY A 226 24.03 -28.13 27.04
CA GLY A 226 23.69 -29.52 26.79
C GLY A 226 24.02 -29.99 25.36
N VAL A 227 24.24 -29.06 24.43
CA VAL A 227 24.57 -29.32 23.01
C VAL A 227 26.06 -29.11 22.72
N THR A 228 26.77 -28.32 23.53
CA THR A 228 28.22 -28.15 23.39
C THR A 228 28.96 -29.36 23.92
N SER A 229 29.84 -29.95 23.10
CA SER A 229 30.79 -30.97 23.56
C SER A 229 31.48 -30.50 24.84
N PRO A 230 31.70 -31.41 25.81
CA PRO A 230 32.42 -31.06 27.03
C PRO A 230 33.76 -30.41 26.71
N SER A 231 34.16 -29.44 27.53
CA SER A 231 35.40 -28.67 27.32
C SER A 231 36.64 -29.58 27.30
N ALA A 232 37.74 -29.13 26.69
CA ALA A 232 39.00 -29.89 26.66
C ALA A 232 39.45 -30.33 28.07
N SER A 233 39.26 -29.46 29.08
CA SER A 233 39.57 -29.76 30.49
C SER A 233 38.75 -30.92 31.07
N PHE A 234 37.48 -31.06 30.66
CA PHE A 234 36.65 -32.20 31.05
C PHE A 234 37.23 -33.51 30.50
N TRP A 235 37.61 -33.53 29.21
CA TRP A 235 38.18 -34.73 28.57
C TRP A 235 39.56 -35.09 29.11
N SER A 236 40.40 -34.12 29.46
CA SER A 236 41.69 -34.38 30.13
C SER A 236 41.53 -35.11 31.47
N LYS A 237 40.40 -34.91 32.17
CA LYS A 237 40.10 -35.58 33.43
C LYS A 237 39.29 -36.87 33.25
N ALA A 238 38.60 -37.04 32.12
CA ALA A 238 37.89 -38.27 31.79
C ALA A 238 38.84 -39.48 31.67
N ALA A 239 40.13 -39.27 31.40
CA ALA A 239 41.15 -40.32 31.40
C ALA A 239 41.28 -41.04 32.76
N TYR A 240 40.96 -40.37 33.88
CA TYR A 240 41.01 -40.98 35.22
C TYR A 240 39.77 -41.81 35.56
N ASN A 241 38.70 -41.70 34.75
CA ASN A 241 37.47 -42.44 34.94
C ASN A 241 37.04 -43.04 33.60
N TYR A 242 37.79 -44.07 33.18
CA TYR A 242 37.60 -44.71 31.89
C TYR A 242 36.21 -45.36 31.79
N ASP A 243 35.42 -44.94 30.80
CA ASP A 243 34.12 -45.52 30.47
C ASP A 243 34.23 -46.32 29.16
N CYS A 244 34.15 -47.65 29.27
CA CYS A 244 34.28 -48.55 28.11
C CYS A 244 33.15 -48.41 27.07
N THR A 245 32.07 -47.70 27.38
CA THR A 245 30.98 -47.41 26.43
C THR A 245 31.30 -46.22 25.51
N VAL A 246 32.33 -45.44 25.83
CA VAL A 246 32.75 -44.27 25.06
C VAL A 246 33.85 -44.63 24.06
N ASN A 247 33.61 -44.36 22.77
CA ASN A 247 34.64 -44.53 21.74
C ASN A 247 35.62 -43.34 21.75
N TYR A 248 36.60 -43.38 22.66
CA TYR A 248 37.64 -42.35 22.78
C TYR A 248 38.51 -42.21 21.53
N SER A 249 38.70 -43.28 20.75
CA SER A 249 39.54 -43.27 19.53
C SER A 249 38.96 -42.42 18.38
N ALA A 250 37.63 -42.24 18.35
CA ALA A 250 36.95 -41.44 17.34
C ALA A 250 36.95 -39.93 17.66
N ARG A 251 37.42 -39.51 18.83
CA ARG A 251 37.37 -38.11 19.27
C ARG A 251 38.66 -37.37 18.92
N ARG A 252 38.53 -36.19 18.31
CA ARG A 252 39.66 -35.29 18.01
C ARG A 252 40.27 -34.62 19.26
N ASP A 253 39.50 -34.57 20.35
CA ASP A 253 39.89 -33.89 21.60
C ASP A 253 40.66 -34.81 22.56
N VAL A 254 40.79 -36.10 22.23
CA VAL A 254 41.48 -37.10 23.04
C VAL A 254 42.62 -37.69 22.21
N GLN A 255 43.86 -37.32 22.55
CA GLN A 255 45.04 -37.84 21.85
C GLN A 255 45.50 -39.14 22.52
N ILE A 256 45.04 -40.27 21.99
CA ILE A 256 45.54 -41.61 22.35
C ILE A 256 46.84 -41.84 21.59
N GLY A 257 47.97 -41.62 22.25
CA GLY A 257 49.29 -41.89 21.67
C GLY A 257 49.61 -43.39 21.61
N ALA A 258 50.60 -43.76 20.79
CA ALA A 258 51.13 -45.13 20.79
C ALA A 258 51.80 -45.45 22.14
N MET A 259 51.66 -46.70 22.60
CA MET A 259 52.33 -47.22 23.79
C MET A 259 53.75 -47.69 23.43
N ASP A 260 54.58 -46.76 23.00
CA ASP A 260 55.91 -47.02 22.45
C ASP A 260 57.03 -46.93 23.49
N LYS A 261 56.77 -46.31 24.64
CA LYS A 261 57.73 -46.24 25.74
C LYS A 261 57.57 -47.45 26.65
N VAL A 262 58.64 -48.18 26.90
CA VAL A 262 58.67 -49.24 27.92
C VAL A 262 59.20 -48.64 29.22
N PHE A 263 58.48 -48.83 30.32
CA PHE A 263 58.93 -48.40 31.64
C PHE A 263 59.96 -49.38 32.19
N THR A 264 61.14 -48.88 32.55
CA THR A 264 62.31 -49.68 32.94
C THR A 264 62.11 -50.53 34.20
N PHE A 265 61.19 -50.16 35.10
CA PHE A 265 61.04 -50.84 36.38
C PHE A 265 60.07 -52.03 36.34
N CYS A 266 59.04 -52.00 35.49
CA CYS A 266 58.04 -53.08 35.40
C CYS A 266 57.88 -53.64 33.98
N ASN A 267 58.66 -53.16 33.01
CA ASN A 267 58.57 -53.50 31.58
C ASN A 267 57.18 -53.29 30.95
N ALA A 268 56.29 -52.54 31.61
CA ALA A 268 55.00 -52.17 31.04
C ALA A 268 55.20 -51.16 29.91
N LYS A 269 54.41 -51.30 28.83
CA LYS A 269 54.31 -50.27 27.80
C LYS A 269 53.50 -49.10 28.36
N LYS A 270 53.91 -47.87 28.06
CA LYS A 270 53.31 -46.62 28.55
C LYS A 270 53.21 -45.58 27.45
N TRP A 271 52.37 -44.58 27.65
CA TRP A 271 52.13 -43.53 26.66
C TRP A 271 53.19 -42.44 26.80
N ALA A 272 53.50 -41.73 25.71
CA ALA A 272 54.58 -40.74 25.70
C ALA A 272 54.45 -39.62 26.75
N GLY A 273 53.22 -39.32 27.20
CA GLY A 273 52.89 -38.31 28.21
C GLY A 273 52.25 -38.83 29.50
N GLU A 274 52.32 -40.14 29.76
CA GLU A 274 51.79 -40.72 31.01
C GLU A 274 52.63 -40.28 32.23
N GLN A 275 51.96 -39.88 33.33
CA GLN A 275 52.66 -39.45 34.54
C GLN A 275 53.47 -40.62 35.15
N PRO A 276 54.70 -40.36 35.65
CA PRO A 276 55.48 -41.37 36.36
C PRO A 276 54.68 -41.92 37.57
N GLY A 277 54.58 -43.25 37.69
CA GLY A 277 53.97 -43.92 38.85
C GLY A 277 52.62 -44.60 38.62
N LEU A 278 51.94 -44.36 37.49
CA LEU A 278 50.65 -45.00 37.18
C LEU A 278 50.75 -46.52 36.92
N CYS A 279 51.85 -46.96 36.30
CA CYS A 279 52.06 -48.37 35.96
C CYS A 279 52.43 -49.30 37.13
N CYS A 280 52.64 -48.76 38.35
CA CYS A 280 53.12 -49.55 39.51
C CYS A 280 52.30 -49.32 40.80
N SER A 281 51.09 -48.76 40.73
CA SER A 281 50.28 -48.42 41.92
C SER A 281 49.38 -49.54 42.47
N LEU A 282 49.56 -50.79 42.02
CA LEU A 282 48.77 -51.95 42.46
C LEU A 282 49.64 -53.18 42.83
N LEU A 283 50.79 -52.95 43.47
CA LEU A 283 51.46 -53.97 44.28
C LEU A 283 51.44 -53.57 45.74
#